data_AF-A0A6A6W3V0-F1
#
_entry.id   AF-A0A6A6W3V0-F1
#
_cell.length_a   1.000
_cell.length_b   1.000
_cell.length_c   1.000
_cell.angle_alpha   90.00
_cell.angle_beta   90.00
_cell.angle_gamma   90.00
#
_symmetry.space_group_name_H-M   'P 1'
#
loop_
_entity.id
_entity.type
_entity.pdbx_description
1 polymer ?
#
loop_
_entity_poly.entity_id
_entity_poly.type
_entity_poly.pdbx_seq_one_letter_code
_entity_poly.pdbx_strand_id
1 'polypeptide(L)'
;MKFTTVTAIFAIALPMAADIKKNFVLHLRSLDFPNLRSPWFPTLRIFRLAKLRSLSLPDVNSNLVSVITSVAPESKTCSPSQYGQPEFANECATAADAAPQIEKSFKTYQIDNSYEKAAIIALMLFESEKFKFNKKHFPTLVPGQGTRSMQDVNNNRAYAEAVLTTDDAKNQLKNAGTDVVKVLELVNTPELSFGSGAWYLAAKCSDDVRKELQTGTNAGWEGYMKAVLKKDATPDAIKARRPLWEKTKAFVGKGL
;
A
#
# COMPACT_ATOMS: atom_id res chain seq x y z
N MET A 1 -61.53 -9.59 -15.22
CA MET A 1 -62.27 -8.35 -15.52
C MET A 1 -62.34 -7.53 -14.24
N LYS A 2 -61.77 -6.31 -14.29
CA LYS A 2 -61.91 -5.16 -13.38
C LYS A 2 -61.39 -5.23 -11.92
N PHE A 3 -60.45 -4.30 -11.69
CA PHE A 3 -59.94 -3.75 -10.43
C PHE A 3 -61.01 -3.03 -9.61
N THR A 4 -60.83 -2.98 -8.28
CA THR A 4 -61.05 -1.74 -7.53
C THR A 4 -60.10 -1.62 -6.33
N THR A 5 -59.43 -0.47 -6.28
CA THR A 5 -58.47 0.04 -5.29
C THR A 5 -59.18 0.56 -4.04
N VAL A 6 -58.55 0.46 -2.86
CA VAL A 6 -58.73 1.46 -1.79
C VAL A 6 -57.37 1.85 -1.22
N THR A 7 -57.06 3.12 -1.40
CA THR A 7 -55.89 3.84 -0.90
C THR A 7 -56.21 4.40 0.48
N ALA A 8 -55.30 4.29 1.44
CA ALA A 8 -55.29 5.15 2.63
C ALA A 8 -53.87 5.69 2.85
N ILE A 9 -53.72 6.98 2.58
CA ILE A 9 -52.55 7.80 2.88
C ILE A 9 -52.83 8.48 4.22
N PHE A 10 -51.94 8.32 5.20
CA PHE A 10 -51.77 9.29 6.28
C PHE A 10 -50.32 9.74 6.31
N ALA A 11 -50.11 11.00 5.98
CA ALA A 11 -48.87 11.72 6.17
C ALA A 11 -48.93 12.42 7.54
N ILE A 12 -47.89 12.24 8.36
CA ILE A 12 -47.52 13.21 9.41
C ILE A 12 -46.00 13.37 9.32
N ALA A 13 -45.55 14.62 9.21
CA ALA A 13 -44.16 15.02 9.07
C ALA A 13 -43.55 15.46 10.42
N LEU A 14 -42.33 14.96 10.68
CA LEU A 14 -41.16 15.56 11.39
C LEU A 14 -41.30 15.93 12.90
N PRO A 15 -40.20 16.13 13.68
CA PRO A 15 -38.77 16.19 13.32
C PRO A 15 -37.77 15.41 14.23
N MET A 16 -36.54 15.26 13.69
CA MET A 16 -35.22 15.36 14.35
C MET A 16 -34.83 14.56 15.61
N ALA A 17 -33.67 13.90 15.47
CA ALA A 17 -32.47 14.02 16.30
C ALA A 17 -31.96 12.74 17.01
N ALA A 18 -30.67 12.54 16.77
CA ALA A 18 -29.65 12.07 17.72
C ALA A 18 -29.49 10.56 17.99
N ASP A 19 -28.27 10.13 17.64
CA ASP A 19 -27.41 9.22 18.42
C ASP A 19 -27.67 7.71 18.38
N ILE A 20 -27.20 7.06 17.32
CA ILE A 20 -26.93 5.61 17.32
C ILE A 20 -25.50 5.39 17.85
N LYS A 21 -25.37 5.26 19.17
CA LYS A 21 -24.27 4.51 19.78
C LYS A 21 -24.81 3.67 20.94
N LYS A 22 -24.33 2.41 20.94
CA LYS A 22 -24.46 1.36 21.96
C LYS A 22 -25.67 0.45 21.80
N ASN A 23 -25.40 -0.80 21.39
CA ASN A 23 -25.70 -2.00 22.20
C ASN A 23 -25.42 -3.26 21.37
N PHE A 24 -24.20 -3.79 21.47
CA PHE A 24 -23.92 -5.17 21.10
C PHE A 24 -23.59 -5.93 22.38
N VAL A 25 -24.63 -6.40 23.07
CA VAL A 25 -24.52 -7.36 24.18
C VAL A 25 -24.96 -8.69 23.62
N LEU A 26 -23.99 -9.57 23.33
CA LEU A 26 -24.25 -10.97 22.98
C LEU A 26 -24.80 -11.70 24.21
N HIS A 27 -26.03 -12.19 24.07
CA HIS A 27 -26.71 -13.06 25.01
C HIS A 27 -26.25 -14.51 24.75
N LEU A 28 -25.28 -15.01 25.52
CA LEU A 28 -24.99 -16.44 25.58
C LEU A 28 -25.90 -17.07 26.64
N ARG A 29 -26.96 -17.74 26.19
CA ARG A 29 -27.75 -18.64 27.04
C ARG A 29 -26.94 -19.92 27.28
N SER A 30 -26.80 -20.27 28.55
CA SER A 30 -26.25 -21.52 29.06
C SER A 30 -27.08 -22.72 28.58
N LEU A 31 -26.40 -23.77 28.13
CA LEU A 31 -26.97 -25.11 28.03
C LEU A 31 -26.69 -25.82 29.36
N ASP A 32 -27.76 -26.16 30.08
CA ASP A 32 -27.71 -26.97 31.29
C ASP A 32 -27.55 -28.46 30.91
N PHE A 33 -26.50 -29.10 31.39
CA PHE A 33 -26.34 -30.56 31.39
C PHE A 33 -26.50 -31.07 32.83
N PRO A 34 -27.51 -31.89 33.15
CA PRO A 34 -27.62 -32.49 34.46
C PRO A 34 -26.91 -33.85 34.54
N ASN A 35 -26.23 -34.05 35.68
CA ASN A 35 -25.97 -35.33 36.35
C ASN A 35 -25.05 -36.37 35.69
N LEU A 36 -23.76 -36.32 36.05
CA LEU A 36 -22.95 -37.52 36.28
C LEU A 36 -22.20 -37.35 37.61
N ARG A 37 -22.73 -37.99 38.67
CA ARG A 37 -22.00 -38.22 39.93
C ARG A 37 -21.23 -39.52 39.78
N SER A 38 -19.89 -39.47 39.82
CA SER A 38 -19.06 -40.64 40.16
C SER A 38 -18.03 -40.23 41.21
N PRO A 39 -17.72 -41.07 42.22
CA PRO A 39 -17.00 -40.64 43.41
C PRO A 39 -15.56 -41.19 43.44
N TRP A 40 -14.72 -40.81 42.50
CA TRP A 40 -13.28 -41.13 42.57
C TRP A 40 -12.51 -40.00 41.92
N PHE A 41 -11.88 -39.14 42.74
CA PHE A 41 -10.68 -38.33 42.50
C PHE A 41 -10.68 -37.11 43.44
N PRO A 42 -9.80 -37.05 44.46
CA PRO A 42 -9.64 -35.88 45.31
C PRO A 42 -8.68 -34.88 44.65
N THR A 43 -8.97 -33.59 44.88
CA THR A 43 -8.11 -32.42 44.62
C THR A 43 -7.78 -32.12 43.15
N LEU A 44 -8.21 -30.95 42.64
CA LEU A 44 -7.30 -29.98 42.03
C LEU A 44 -8.01 -28.66 41.69
N ARG A 45 -7.50 -27.60 42.33
CA ARG A 45 -7.30 -26.23 41.83
C ARG A 45 -8.50 -25.43 41.30
N ILE A 46 -8.84 -24.46 42.13
CA ILE A 46 -9.24 -23.08 41.80
C ILE A 46 -8.84 -22.69 40.36
N PHE A 47 -9.80 -22.71 39.44
CA PHE A 47 -9.67 -21.99 38.18
C PHE A 47 -9.86 -20.50 38.49
N ARG A 48 -8.77 -19.76 38.67
CA ARG A 48 -8.79 -18.30 38.53
C ARG A 48 -9.28 -18.00 37.13
N LEU A 49 -10.43 -17.33 37.03
CA LEU A 49 -10.86 -16.63 35.82
C LEU A 49 -9.74 -15.68 35.39
N ALA A 50 -8.92 -16.13 34.45
CA ALA A 50 -8.02 -15.24 33.73
C ALA A 50 -8.92 -14.27 32.96
N LYS A 51 -8.93 -13.02 33.42
CA LYS A 51 -9.55 -11.89 32.71
C LYS A 51 -8.92 -11.86 31.32
N LEU A 52 -9.67 -12.34 30.32
CA LEU A 52 -9.31 -12.21 28.92
C LEU A 52 -9.18 -10.71 28.63
N ARG A 53 -7.94 -10.23 28.70
CA ARG A 53 -7.55 -8.93 28.16
C ARG A 53 -7.83 -9.05 26.67
N SER A 54 -8.74 -8.23 26.15
CA SER A 54 -8.82 -8.04 24.70
C SER A 54 -7.43 -7.63 24.24
N LEU A 55 -6.73 -8.52 23.54
CA LEU A 55 -5.57 -8.15 22.75
C LEU A 55 -6.09 -7.19 21.68
N SER A 56 -5.94 -5.89 21.93
CA SER A 56 -5.99 -4.93 20.84
C SER A 56 -4.89 -5.33 19.87
N LEU A 57 -5.28 -5.68 18.63
CA LEU A 57 -4.32 -5.69 17.53
C LEU A 57 -3.58 -4.35 17.58
N PRO A 58 -2.25 -4.33 17.48
CA PRO A 58 -1.54 -3.06 17.36
C PRO A 58 -2.18 -2.27 16.22
N ASP A 59 -2.41 -0.97 16.44
CA ASP A 59 -2.86 -0.06 15.39
C ASP A 59 -1.74 0.07 14.35
N VAL A 60 -1.68 -0.85 13.40
CA VAL A 60 -0.66 -0.91 12.34
C VAL A 60 -0.97 0.08 11.20
N ASN A 61 -1.94 0.98 11.35
CA ASN A 61 -2.49 1.71 10.22
C ASN A 61 -2.37 3.25 10.29
N SER A 62 -1.68 3.81 11.29
CA SER A 62 -1.79 5.26 11.51
C SER A 62 -0.64 6.12 11.01
N ASN A 63 0.62 5.66 10.98
CA ASN A 63 1.71 6.60 10.66
C ASN A 63 1.97 6.77 9.16
N LEU A 64 2.36 5.72 8.43
CA LEU A 64 2.74 5.90 7.01
C LEU A 64 1.55 6.33 6.14
N VAL A 65 0.34 5.83 6.41
CA VAL A 65 -0.89 6.32 5.75
C VAL A 65 -1.05 7.83 5.99
N SER A 66 -0.88 8.31 7.23
CA SER A 66 -0.95 9.73 7.55
C SER A 66 0.15 10.55 6.86
N VAL A 67 1.37 10.04 6.80
CA VAL A 67 2.49 10.69 6.08
C VAL A 67 2.16 10.82 4.60
N ILE A 68 1.79 9.72 3.94
CA ILE A 68 1.47 9.70 2.52
C ILE A 68 0.32 10.66 2.21
N THR A 69 -0.76 10.63 3.01
CA THR A 69 -1.92 11.50 2.79
C THR A 69 -1.66 12.97 3.16
N SER A 70 -0.64 13.26 3.96
CA SER A 70 -0.20 14.64 4.24
C SER A 70 0.65 15.19 3.08
N VAL A 71 1.51 14.36 2.51
CA VAL A 71 2.38 14.74 1.38
C VAL A 71 1.58 14.82 0.07
N ALA A 72 0.67 13.88 -0.14
CA ALA A 72 -0.15 13.71 -1.33
C ALA A 72 -1.63 13.46 -0.93
N PRO A 73 -2.40 14.50 -0.57
CA PRO A 73 -3.80 14.35 -0.13
C PRO A 73 -4.72 13.64 -1.15
N GLU A 74 -4.41 13.75 -2.43
CA GLU A 74 -5.11 13.05 -3.53
C GLU A 74 -5.07 11.52 -3.38
N SER A 75 -4.05 10.97 -2.72
CA SER A 75 -3.93 9.52 -2.49
C SER A 75 -4.95 8.95 -1.50
N LYS A 76 -5.76 9.79 -0.83
CA LYS A 76 -6.82 9.33 0.09
C LYS A 76 -7.91 8.54 -0.62
N THR A 77 -8.12 8.81 -1.91
CA THR A 77 -9.24 8.27 -2.67
C THR A 77 -8.77 7.83 -4.04
N CYS A 78 -9.31 6.70 -4.48
CA CYS A 78 -9.22 6.27 -5.87
C CYS A 78 -10.59 6.34 -6.49
N SER A 79 -10.87 7.47 -7.15
CA SER A 79 -12.03 7.62 -7.99
C SER A 79 -11.55 7.91 -9.41
N PRO A 80 -11.58 6.91 -10.31
CA PRO A 80 -11.10 7.07 -11.69
C PRO A 80 -11.81 8.21 -12.44
N SER A 81 -13.06 8.49 -12.08
CA SER A 81 -13.84 9.63 -12.60
C SER A 81 -13.34 10.99 -12.11
N GLN A 82 -12.66 11.08 -10.97
CA GLN A 82 -12.13 12.34 -10.42
C GLN A 82 -10.86 12.82 -11.12
N TYR A 83 -10.16 11.95 -11.86
CA TYR A 83 -8.92 12.30 -12.54
C TYR A 83 -9.00 12.20 -14.07
N GLY A 84 -10.21 12.02 -14.62
CA GLY A 84 -10.48 12.09 -16.05
C GLY A 84 -9.90 10.95 -16.88
N GLN A 85 -9.62 9.79 -16.27
CA GLN A 85 -8.97 8.63 -16.90
C GLN A 85 -9.64 7.30 -16.47
N PRO A 86 -10.95 7.12 -16.74
CA PRO A 86 -11.70 5.94 -16.30
C PRO A 86 -11.18 4.61 -16.87
N GLU A 87 -10.48 4.62 -18.00
CA GLU A 87 -9.90 3.44 -18.65
C GLU A 87 -8.78 2.79 -17.82
N PHE A 88 -8.16 3.52 -16.88
CA PHE A 88 -7.08 3.05 -16.02
C PHE A 88 -7.54 2.84 -14.57
N ALA A 89 -8.85 2.71 -14.37
CA ALA A 89 -9.46 2.57 -13.05
C ALA A 89 -8.85 1.45 -12.19
N ASN A 90 -8.47 0.34 -12.83
CA ASN A 90 -7.88 -0.84 -12.19
C ASN A 90 -6.43 -0.64 -11.72
N GLU A 91 -5.76 0.45 -12.12
CA GLU A 91 -4.40 0.76 -11.68
C GLU A 91 -4.37 1.62 -10.42
N CYS A 92 -5.48 2.24 -10.03
CA CYS A 92 -5.52 3.19 -8.93
C CYS A 92 -5.43 2.47 -7.57
N ALA A 93 -4.59 2.98 -6.66
CA ALA A 93 -4.55 2.56 -5.26
C ALA A 93 -4.52 3.76 -4.30
N THR A 94 -5.09 3.59 -3.12
CA THR A 94 -5.07 4.62 -2.06
C THR A 94 -3.81 4.52 -1.21
N ALA A 95 -3.56 5.53 -0.37
CA ALA A 95 -2.53 5.50 0.66
C ALA A 95 -2.71 4.31 1.63
N ALA A 96 -3.95 3.93 1.93
CA ALA A 96 -4.25 2.80 2.81
C ALA A 96 -3.89 1.46 2.15
N ASP A 97 -4.03 1.36 0.83
CA ASP A 97 -3.58 0.18 0.06
C ASP A 97 -2.04 0.15 -0.06
N ALA A 98 -1.43 1.32 -0.25
CA ALA A 98 0.00 1.49 -0.51
C ALA A 98 0.86 1.24 0.73
N ALA A 99 0.54 1.89 1.85
CA ALA A 99 1.37 1.91 3.05
C ALA A 99 1.82 0.51 3.53
N PRO A 100 0.93 -0.48 3.72
CA PRO A 100 1.37 -1.80 4.19
C PRO A 100 2.33 -2.50 3.21
N GLN A 101 2.18 -2.30 1.91
CA GLN A 101 3.06 -2.89 0.89
C GLN A 101 4.43 -2.21 0.88
N ILE A 102 4.45 -0.88 1.03
CA ILE A 102 5.68 -0.09 1.13
C ILE A 102 6.46 -0.49 2.39
N GLU A 103 5.81 -0.57 3.55
CA GLU A 103 6.46 -1.00 4.80
C GLU A 103 7.01 -2.42 4.70
N LYS A 104 6.25 -3.34 4.09
CA LYS A 104 6.71 -4.70 3.81
C LYS A 104 7.98 -4.66 2.97
N SER A 105 8.01 -3.86 1.90
CA SER A 105 9.19 -3.74 1.05
C SER A 105 10.43 -3.19 1.77
N PHE A 106 10.26 -2.21 2.66
CA PHE A 106 11.39 -1.67 3.44
C PHE A 106 12.02 -2.75 4.33
N LYS A 107 11.19 -3.60 4.94
CA LYS A 107 11.68 -4.75 5.72
C LYS A 107 12.37 -5.78 4.82
N THR A 108 11.76 -6.12 3.68
CA THR A 108 12.31 -7.10 2.72
C THR A 108 13.69 -6.68 2.20
N TYR A 109 13.88 -5.39 1.90
CA TYR A 109 15.11 -4.88 1.28
C TYR A 109 16.03 -4.13 2.25
N GLN A 110 15.78 -4.25 3.56
CA GLN A 110 16.60 -3.64 4.63
C GLN A 110 16.81 -2.13 4.43
N ILE A 111 15.73 -1.42 4.12
CA ILE A 111 15.71 0.04 4.00
C ILE A 111 15.35 0.63 5.35
N ASP A 112 16.35 0.76 6.22
CA ASP A 112 16.15 1.23 7.60
C ASP A 112 16.29 2.75 7.73
N ASN A 113 17.08 3.40 6.87
CA ASN A 113 17.32 4.83 6.95
C ASN A 113 16.10 5.65 6.51
N SER A 114 15.64 6.57 7.36
CA SER A 114 14.44 7.37 7.10
C SER A 114 14.52 8.27 5.86
N TYR A 115 15.72 8.74 5.46
CA TYR A 115 15.89 9.54 4.24
C TYR A 115 15.80 8.67 2.98
N GLU A 116 16.31 7.45 3.01
CA GLU A 116 16.11 6.47 1.92
C GLU A 116 14.62 6.14 1.75
N LYS A 117 13.92 5.84 2.85
CA LYS A 117 12.47 5.62 2.85
C LYS A 117 11.71 6.81 2.28
N ALA A 118 12.04 8.03 2.73
CA ALA A 118 11.42 9.26 2.25
C ALA A 118 11.62 9.44 0.73
N ALA A 119 12.83 9.14 0.23
CA ALA A 119 13.17 9.24 -1.18
C ALA A 119 12.40 8.22 -2.04
N ILE A 120 12.27 6.97 -1.57
CA ILE A 120 11.50 5.93 -2.26
C ILE A 120 10.01 6.31 -2.32
N ILE A 121 9.42 6.73 -1.20
CA ILE A 121 8.01 7.18 -1.16
C ILE A 121 7.79 8.35 -2.11
N ALA A 122 8.66 9.35 -2.07
CA ALA A 122 8.56 10.53 -2.93
C ALA A 122 8.68 10.19 -4.42
N LEU A 123 9.62 9.29 -4.77
CA LEU A 123 9.74 8.77 -6.13
C LEU A 123 8.44 8.11 -6.57
N MET A 124 7.91 7.17 -5.77
CA MET A 124 6.68 6.47 -6.15
C MET A 124 5.50 7.42 -6.30
N LEU A 125 5.31 8.35 -5.35
CA LEU A 125 4.26 9.38 -5.44
C LEU A 125 4.38 10.25 -6.68
N PHE A 126 5.60 10.55 -7.13
CA PHE A 126 5.79 11.33 -8.35
C PHE A 126 5.48 10.50 -9.59
N GLU A 127 6.13 9.34 -9.72
CA GLU A 127 6.15 8.54 -10.94
C GLU A 127 4.80 7.87 -11.24
N SER A 128 4.04 7.50 -10.20
CA SER A 128 2.72 6.86 -10.33
C SER A 128 1.56 7.84 -10.31
N GLU A 129 1.85 9.14 -10.36
CA GLU A 129 0.87 10.20 -10.12
C GLU A 129 0.06 9.97 -8.83
N LYS A 130 0.76 9.85 -7.70
CA LYS A 130 0.17 9.64 -6.37
C LYS A 130 -0.65 8.35 -6.32
N PHE A 131 -0.10 7.29 -6.91
CA PHE A 131 -0.63 5.93 -6.98
C PHE A 131 -1.86 5.74 -7.88
N LYS A 132 -2.09 6.64 -8.83
CA LYS A 132 -3.13 6.47 -9.85
C LYS A 132 -2.74 5.45 -10.91
N PHE A 133 -1.46 5.37 -11.26
CA PHE A 133 -0.97 4.52 -12.35
C PHE A 133 0.13 3.56 -11.89
N ASN A 134 0.14 2.35 -12.45
CA ASN A 134 1.24 1.40 -12.30
C ASN A 134 1.81 0.97 -13.67
N LYS A 135 1.33 1.56 -14.76
CA LYS A 135 1.90 1.47 -16.11
C LYS A 135 2.16 2.86 -16.67
N LYS A 136 3.11 2.95 -17.61
CA LYS A 136 3.43 4.20 -18.30
C LYS A 136 2.35 4.54 -19.33
N HIS A 137 1.54 5.56 -19.07
CA HIS A 137 0.55 6.07 -20.04
C HIS A 137 0.95 7.40 -20.68
N PHE A 138 1.57 8.30 -19.92
CA PHE A 138 1.82 9.69 -20.34
C PHE A 138 3.27 10.16 -20.09
N PRO A 139 3.77 11.17 -20.85
CA PRO A 139 3.15 11.74 -22.06
C PRO A 139 3.27 10.83 -23.29
N THR A 140 4.09 9.78 -23.21
CA THR A 140 4.28 8.79 -24.26
C THR A 140 4.20 7.40 -23.63
N LEU A 141 3.42 6.53 -24.26
CA LEU A 141 3.32 5.12 -23.90
C LEU A 141 4.66 4.43 -24.19
N VAL A 142 5.22 3.78 -23.17
CA VAL A 142 6.41 2.93 -23.28
C VAL A 142 6.02 1.53 -22.82
N PRO A 143 5.74 0.59 -23.74
CA PRO A 143 5.32 -0.76 -23.38
C PRO A 143 6.32 -1.43 -22.43
N GLY A 144 5.79 -2.01 -21.35
CA GLY A 144 6.60 -2.69 -20.34
C GLY A 144 7.32 -1.77 -19.34
N GLN A 145 7.18 -0.44 -19.44
CA GLN A 145 7.55 0.49 -18.38
C GLN A 145 6.40 0.67 -17.39
N GLY A 146 6.69 0.63 -16.09
CA GLY A 146 5.65 0.66 -15.06
C GLY A 146 6.18 0.34 -13.68
N THR A 147 5.33 -0.24 -12.84
CA THR A 147 5.40 -0.26 -11.36
C THR A 147 5.14 1.11 -10.74
N ARG A 148 4.97 1.15 -9.41
CA ARG A 148 4.78 2.43 -8.71
C ARG A 148 6.01 3.33 -8.74
N SER A 149 7.20 2.79 -9.02
CA SER A 149 8.43 3.56 -9.21
C SER A 149 8.80 3.80 -10.69
N MET A 150 7.95 3.37 -11.64
CA MET A 150 8.11 3.58 -13.09
C MET A 150 9.44 3.07 -13.68
N GLN A 151 9.89 1.92 -13.18
CA GLN A 151 11.05 1.18 -13.68
C GLN A 151 10.97 0.90 -15.19
N ASP A 152 12.13 1.02 -15.87
CA ASP A 152 12.31 0.62 -17.27
C ASP A 152 12.14 -0.90 -17.48
N VAL A 153 11.99 -1.31 -18.75
CA VAL A 153 11.74 -2.71 -19.15
C VAL A 153 12.83 -3.68 -18.68
N ASN A 154 14.09 -3.25 -18.64
CA ASN A 154 15.21 -4.08 -18.24
C ASN A 154 15.21 -4.29 -16.73
N ASN A 155 14.91 -3.23 -15.97
CA ASN A 155 14.79 -3.31 -14.53
C ASN A 155 13.55 -4.11 -14.11
N ASN A 156 12.43 -4.02 -14.84
CA ASN A 156 11.26 -4.87 -14.58
C ASN A 156 11.57 -6.35 -14.78
N ARG A 157 12.34 -6.71 -15.82
CA ARG A 157 12.81 -8.08 -16.01
C ARG A 157 13.74 -8.54 -14.90
N ALA A 158 14.78 -7.75 -14.60
CA ALA A 158 15.73 -8.09 -13.54
C ALA A 158 15.03 -8.18 -12.16
N TYR A 159 13.99 -7.38 -11.94
CA TYR A 159 13.18 -7.45 -10.74
C TYR A 159 12.36 -8.74 -10.70
N ALA A 160 11.67 -9.08 -11.80
CA ALA A 160 10.92 -10.33 -11.94
C ALA A 160 11.82 -11.56 -11.66
N GLU A 161 13.02 -11.59 -12.24
CA GLU A 161 14.00 -12.66 -12.03
C GLU A 161 14.42 -12.79 -10.56
N ALA A 162 14.50 -11.68 -9.84
CA ALA A 162 14.90 -11.66 -8.43
C ALA A 162 13.78 -12.09 -7.48
N VAL A 163 12.51 -11.76 -7.78
CA VAL A 163 11.39 -11.93 -6.82
C VAL A 163 10.46 -13.10 -7.12
N LEU A 164 10.39 -13.55 -8.37
CA LEU A 164 9.54 -14.67 -8.78
C LEU A 164 10.26 -15.99 -8.50
N THR A 165 10.20 -16.43 -7.25
CA THR A 165 11.03 -17.55 -6.76
C THR A 165 10.36 -18.92 -6.85
N THR A 166 9.03 -18.98 -6.92
CA THR A 166 8.29 -20.24 -7.08
C THR A 166 8.44 -20.81 -8.49
N ASP A 167 8.36 -22.13 -8.65
CA ASP A 167 8.50 -22.77 -9.96
C ASP A 167 7.43 -22.29 -10.95
N ASP A 168 6.19 -22.11 -10.50
CA ASP A 168 5.11 -21.55 -11.32
C ASP A 168 5.41 -20.13 -11.78
N ALA A 169 5.90 -19.26 -10.89
CA ALA A 169 6.21 -17.87 -11.24
C ALA A 169 7.43 -17.78 -12.18
N LYS A 170 8.44 -18.64 -11.97
CA LYS A 170 9.58 -18.78 -12.90
C LYS A 170 9.14 -19.27 -14.27
N ASN A 171 8.22 -20.24 -14.32
CA ASN A 171 7.67 -20.74 -15.57
C ASN A 171 6.83 -19.65 -16.28
N GLN A 172 6.05 -18.87 -15.55
CA GLN A 172 5.34 -17.71 -16.11
C GLN A 172 6.30 -16.68 -16.71
N LEU A 173 7.38 -16.34 -16.01
CA LEU A 173 8.40 -15.43 -16.52
C LEU A 173 9.11 -15.98 -17.76
N LYS A 174 9.44 -17.27 -17.78
CA LYS A 174 10.00 -17.95 -18.95
C LYS A 174 9.04 -17.90 -20.14
N ASN A 175 7.75 -18.16 -19.90
CA ASN A 175 6.70 -18.11 -20.92
C ASN A 175 6.42 -16.70 -21.44
N ALA A 176 6.63 -15.67 -20.62
CA ALA A 176 6.61 -14.29 -21.09
C ALA A 176 7.72 -14.04 -22.13
N GLY A 177 8.85 -14.74 -22.06
CA GLY A 177 9.91 -14.64 -23.06
C GLY A 177 10.38 -13.20 -23.22
N THR A 178 10.36 -12.67 -24.44
CA THR A 178 10.71 -11.28 -24.78
C THR A 178 9.54 -10.29 -24.67
N ASP A 179 8.35 -10.74 -24.30
CA ASP A 179 7.16 -9.89 -24.15
C ASP A 179 7.28 -9.03 -22.88
N VAL A 180 7.70 -7.78 -23.07
CA VAL A 180 7.93 -6.82 -21.97
C VAL A 180 6.64 -6.44 -21.23
N VAL A 181 5.48 -6.54 -21.88
CA VAL A 181 4.19 -6.24 -21.25
C VAL A 181 3.81 -7.36 -20.29
N LYS A 182 3.95 -8.62 -20.71
CA LYS A 182 3.74 -9.77 -19.82
C LYS A 182 4.71 -9.79 -18.64
N VAL A 183 5.98 -9.43 -18.86
CA VAL A 183 6.94 -9.30 -17.75
C VAL A 183 6.50 -8.22 -16.77
N LEU A 184 6.07 -7.05 -17.26
CA LEU A 184 5.56 -6.00 -16.40
C LEU A 184 4.33 -6.46 -15.60
N GLU A 185 3.40 -7.20 -16.20
CA GLU A 185 2.22 -7.73 -15.52
C GLU A 185 2.58 -8.61 -14.31
N LEU A 186 3.61 -9.46 -14.44
CA LEU A 186 4.06 -10.32 -13.35
C LEU A 186 4.59 -9.56 -12.13
N VAL A 187 5.17 -8.36 -12.33
CA VAL A 187 5.71 -7.51 -11.26
C VAL A 187 4.79 -6.35 -10.87
N ASN A 188 3.59 -6.28 -11.45
CA ASN A 188 2.61 -5.23 -11.18
C ASN A 188 1.48 -5.64 -10.22
N THR A 189 1.64 -6.74 -9.50
CA THR A 189 0.80 -7.05 -8.33
C THR A 189 0.96 -5.94 -7.27
N PRO A 190 -0.02 -5.71 -6.38
CA PRO A 190 0.09 -4.65 -5.36
C PRO A 190 1.40 -4.73 -4.57
N GLU A 191 1.75 -5.92 -4.06
CA GLU A 191 2.98 -6.12 -3.30
C GLU A 191 4.24 -5.79 -4.10
N LEU A 192 4.40 -6.38 -5.29
CA LEU A 192 5.63 -6.22 -6.06
C LEU A 192 5.77 -4.81 -6.63
N SER A 193 4.66 -4.22 -7.08
CA SER A 193 4.63 -2.88 -7.68
C SER A 193 5.03 -1.81 -6.66
N PHE A 194 4.54 -1.88 -5.41
CA PHE A 194 4.95 -0.99 -4.33
C PHE A 194 6.35 -1.31 -3.78
N GLY A 195 6.83 -2.55 -3.94
CA GLY A 195 8.19 -2.93 -3.55
C GLY A 195 9.30 -2.55 -4.53
N SER A 196 8.94 -2.22 -5.78
CA SER A 196 9.87 -1.92 -6.88
C SER A 196 10.95 -0.88 -6.54
N GLY A 197 10.56 0.21 -5.88
CA GLY A 197 11.49 1.30 -5.54
C GLY A 197 12.52 0.90 -4.49
N ALA A 198 12.10 0.12 -3.48
CA ALA A 198 13.00 -0.39 -2.45
C ALA A 198 13.96 -1.43 -3.02
N TRP A 199 13.48 -2.33 -3.88
CA TRP A 199 14.34 -3.25 -4.63
C TRP A 199 15.38 -2.50 -5.47
N TYR A 200 14.95 -1.47 -6.20
CA TYR A 200 15.86 -0.72 -7.07
C TYR A 200 16.98 -0.05 -6.27
N LEU A 201 16.64 0.60 -5.15
CA LEU A 201 17.65 1.21 -4.29
C LEU A 201 18.63 0.15 -3.75
N ALA A 202 18.13 -1.00 -3.29
CA ALA A 202 18.97 -2.05 -2.72
C ALA A 202 19.83 -2.79 -3.76
N ALA A 203 19.30 -3.03 -4.96
CA ALA A 203 19.92 -3.89 -5.96
C ALA A 203 20.66 -3.14 -7.07
N LYS A 204 20.34 -1.86 -7.32
CA LYS A 204 20.85 -1.10 -8.47
C LYS A 204 21.62 0.17 -8.09
N CYS A 205 21.43 0.72 -6.90
CA CYS A 205 22.23 1.86 -6.44
C CYS A 205 23.51 1.35 -5.74
N SER A 206 24.62 2.03 -5.99
CA SER A 206 25.88 1.73 -5.28
C SER A 206 25.80 2.18 -3.82
N ASP A 207 26.67 1.62 -2.99
CA ASP A 207 26.79 2.00 -1.59
C ASP A 207 27.06 3.49 -1.40
N ASP A 208 27.81 4.13 -2.30
CA ASP A 208 28.11 5.56 -2.22
C ASP A 208 26.87 6.42 -2.51
N VAL A 209 26.04 6.03 -3.48
CA VAL A 209 24.75 6.70 -3.74
C VAL A 209 23.85 6.57 -2.51
N ARG A 210 23.79 5.39 -1.90
CA ARG A 210 23.00 5.15 -0.69
C ARG A 210 23.52 5.99 0.49
N LYS A 211 24.82 5.95 0.78
CA LYS A 211 25.44 6.74 1.86
C LYS A 211 25.16 8.24 1.70
N GLU A 212 25.30 8.78 0.49
CA GLU A 212 25.01 10.20 0.26
C GLU A 212 23.51 10.49 0.41
N LEU A 213 22.62 9.61 -0.08
CA LEU A 213 21.17 9.75 0.11
C LEU A 213 20.77 9.73 1.60
N GLN A 214 21.42 8.89 2.40
CA GLN A 214 21.20 8.75 3.84
C GLN A 214 21.51 10.03 4.64
N THR A 215 22.23 10.99 4.05
CA THR A 215 22.47 12.31 4.67
C THR A 215 21.26 13.23 4.61
N GLY A 216 20.28 12.94 3.74
CA GLY A 216 19.10 13.80 3.53
C GLY A 216 19.40 15.11 2.79
N THR A 217 20.60 15.27 2.25
CA THR A 217 21.02 16.48 1.53
C THR A 217 20.50 16.52 0.10
N ASN A 218 20.46 17.72 -0.49
CA ASN A 218 20.14 17.90 -1.90
C ASN A 218 21.09 17.10 -2.81
N ALA A 219 22.37 16.98 -2.44
CA ALA A 219 23.35 16.21 -3.18
C ALA A 219 22.99 14.71 -3.19
N GLY A 220 22.58 14.15 -2.05
CA GLY A 220 22.10 12.77 -1.95
C GLY A 220 20.87 12.49 -2.79
N TRP A 221 19.88 13.39 -2.76
CA TRP A 221 18.73 13.29 -3.64
C TRP A 221 19.10 13.32 -5.12
N GLU A 222 19.96 14.26 -5.52
CA GLU A 222 20.41 14.38 -6.90
C GLU A 222 21.20 13.15 -7.37
N GLY A 223 22.07 12.60 -6.51
CA GLY A 223 22.79 11.35 -6.76
C GLY A 223 21.83 10.18 -6.97
N TYR A 224 20.83 10.03 -6.10
CA TYR A 224 19.81 8.99 -6.22
C TYR A 224 18.97 9.16 -7.51
N MET A 225 18.51 10.37 -7.82
CA MET A 225 17.73 10.60 -9.05
C MET A 225 18.55 10.36 -10.32
N LYS A 226 19.85 10.66 -10.33
CA LYS A 226 20.73 10.28 -11.45
C LYS A 226 20.84 8.77 -11.61
N ALA A 227 20.92 8.03 -10.51
CA ALA A 227 20.95 6.56 -10.55
C ALA A 227 19.62 5.96 -11.05
N VAL A 228 18.48 6.55 -10.69
CA VAL A 228 17.15 6.11 -11.12
C VAL A 228 16.88 6.46 -12.59
N LEU A 229 17.10 7.72 -12.98
CA LEU A 229 16.72 8.24 -14.31
C LEU A 229 17.78 7.95 -15.39
N LYS A 230 19.03 7.69 -15.01
CA LYS A 230 20.15 7.38 -15.91
C LYS A 230 20.27 8.44 -17.03
N LYS A 231 20.06 8.04 -18.29
CA LYS A 231 20.13 8.93 -19.46
C LYS A 231 19.06 10.04 -19.43
N ASP A 232 17.98 9.86 -18.68
CA ASP A 232 16.87 10.81 -18.57
C ASP A 232 17.07 11.79 -17.38
N ALA A 233 18.22 11.75 -16.71
CA ALA A 233 18.54 12.56 -15.53
C ALA A 233 18.90 14.02 -15.86
N THR A 234 17.98 14.75 -16.50
CA THR A 234 18.14 16.19 -16.73
C THR A 234 17.94 16.99 -15.45
N PRO A 235 18.53 18.20 -15.31
CA PRO A 235 18.30 19.05 -14.14
C PRO A 235 16.81 19.30 -13.85
N ASP A 236 16.00 19.50 -14.89
CA ASP A 236 14.56 19.72 -14.75
C ASP A 236 13.81 18.47 -14.31
N ALA A 237 14.18 17.29 -14.83
CA ALA A 237 13.60 16.03 -14.39
C ALA A 237 13.86 15.78 -12.90
N ILE A 238 15.09 16.00 -12.44
CA ILE A 238 15.45 15.86 -11.02
C ILE A 238 14.71 16.90 -10.16
N LYS A 239 14.65 18.15 -10.63
CA LYS A 239 13.96 19.24 -9.95
C LYS A 239 12.46 18.99 -9.80
N ALA A 240 11.80 18.42 -10.81
CA ALA A 240 10.37 18.15 -10.80
C ALA A 240 9.94 17.20 -9.67
N ARG A 241 10.81 16.25 -9.27
CA ARG A 241 10.54 15.26 -8.22
C ARG A 241 10.83 15.78 -6.80
N ARG A 242 11.68 16.82 -6.69
CA ARG A 242 12.16 17.37 -5.42
C ARG A 242 11.06 17.82 -4.45
N PRO A 243 9.94 18.46 -4.88
CA PRO A 243 8.93 18.93 -3.95
C PRO A 243 8.28 17.80 -3.12
N LEU A 244 8.06 16.63 -3.70
CA LEU A 244 7.53 15.48 -2.96
C LEU A 244 8.57 14.96 -1.98
N TRP A 245 9.85 14.91 -2.36
CA TRP A 245 10.92 14.49 -1.47
C TRP A 245 11.09 15.43 -0.28
N GLU A 246 11.09 16.75 -0.48
CA GLU A 246 11.16 17.72 0.62
C GLU A 246 9.97 17.59 1.58
N LYS A 247 8.75 17.39 1.04
CA LYS A 247 7.56 17.16 1.85
C LYS A 247 7.66 15.86 2.66
N THR A 248 8.07 14.75 2.04
CA THR A 248 8.21 13.47 2.74
C THR A 248 9.35 13.51 3.75
N LYS A 249 10.47 14.16 3.42
CA LYS A 249 11.64 14.34 4.29
C LYS A 249 11.29 15.08 5.58
N ALA A 250 10.31 15.99 5.57
CA ALA A 250 9.84 16.69 6.76
C ALA A 250 9.19 15.78 7.84
N PHE A 251 8.94 14.51 7.50
CA PHE A 251 8.45 13.46 8.41
C PHE A 251 9.57 12.54 8.92
N VAL A 252 10.83 12.73 8.50
CA VAL A 252 11.97 12.01 9.09
C VAL A 252 12.05 12.31 10.59
N GLY A 253 12.21 11.26 11.41
CA GLY A 253 12.14 11.35 12.87
C GLY A 253 10.72 11.39 13.44
N LYS A 254 9.68 11.37 12.60
CA LYS A 254 8.25 11.34 13.00
C LYS A 254 7.55 10.02 12.64
N GLY A 255 8.34 9.01 12.22
CA GLY A 255 7.90 7.65 11.93
C GLY A 255 7.71 7.35 10.45
N LEU A 256 8.85 7.29 9.74
CA LEU A 256 9.05 6.68 8.42
C LEU A 256 9.71 5.31 8.57
#